data_AF-A0AAV6X910-F1
#
_entry.id   AF-A0AAV6X910-F1
#
_cell.length_a   1.000
_cell.length_b   1.000
_cell.length_c   1.000
_cell.angle_alpha   90.00
_cell.angle_beta   90.00
_cell.angle_gamma   90.00
#
_symmetry.space_group_name_H-M   'P 1'
#
loop_
_entity.id
_entity.type
_entity.pdbx_description
1 polymer ?
#
loop_
_entity_poly.entity_id
_entity_poly.type
_entity_poly.pdbx_seq_one_letter_code
_entity_poly.pdbx_strand_id
1 'polypeptide(L)'
;MGSKAVQLLLRAAPPPPPALIGFRKSAYPKAVVANKRFYAAAKSSLEPPDVRRLAETARISLTPQQIEEFAPKIRQVVDWFGQLQAVDLQSVEPAIRADTESDNLRDDVPEVFDNRDAIVAAVPTYEDSYIKVPKVLNKE
;
A
#
# COMPACT_ATOMS: atom_id res chain seq x y z
N MET A 1 -18.03 -62.99 -8.44
CA MET A 1 -18.22 -61.64 -9.02
C MET A 1 -18.68 -60.72 -7.91
N GLY A 2 -17.80 -59.80 -7.51
CA GLY A 2 -18.05 -58.54 -6.79
C GLY A 2 -19.02 -58.55 -5.60
N SER A 3 -18.52 -58.29 -4.40
CA SER A 3 -18.71 -56.96 -3.77
C SER A 3 -18.09 -56.90 -2.37
N LYS A 4 -17.66 -55.69 -2.00
CA LYS A 4 -17.38 -55.18 -0.63
C LYS A 4 -16.04 -55.57 -0.01
N ALA A 5 -14.95 -55.15 -0.68
CA ALA A 5 -13.75 -54.76 0.04
C ALA A 5 -13.97 -53.34 0.58
N VAL A 6 -13.96 -53.24 1.90
CA VAL A 6 -13.98 -52.02 2.69
C VAL A 6 -12.71 -51.21 2.33
N GLN A 7 -12.86 -50.13 1.57
CA GLN A 7 -11.78 -49.15 1.42
C GLN A 7 -11.91 -48.13 2.56
N LEU A 8 -11.03 -48.31 3.52
CA LEU A 8 -10.84 -47.52 4.73
C LEU A 8 -10.74 -46.02 4.45
N LEU A 9 -11.41 -45.26 5.31
CA LEU A 9 -11.09 -43.88 5.70
C LEU A 9 -9.57 -43.64 5.75
N LEU A 10 -9.06 -42.84 4.82
CA LEU A 10 -7.81 -42.10 5.03
C LEU A 10 -8.10 -40.60 4.89
N ARG A 11 -8.89 -40.08 5.83
CA ARG A 11 -8.88 -38.64 6.13
C ARG A 11 -7.62 -38.41 6.94
N ALA A 12 -6.52 -38.06 6.27
CA ALA A 12 -5.29 -37.62 6.93
C ALA A 12 -5.67 -36.50 7.91
N ALA A 13 -5.41 -36.73 9.20
CA ALA A 13 -5.60 -35.70 10.21
C ALA A 13 -4.69 -34.51 9.88
N PRO A 14 -5.17 -33.26 10.01
CA PRO A 14 -4.29 -32.11 9.86
C PRO A 14 -3.14 -32.23 10.88
N PRO A 15 -1.90 -31.84 10.51
CA PRO A 15 -0.77 -31.90 11.41
C PRO A 15 -1.08 -31.09 12.68
N PRO A 16 -0.63 -31.53 13.87
CA PRO A 16 -0.84 -30.77 15.10
C PRO A 16 -0.22 -29.37 14.95
N PRO A 17 -0.87 -28.31 15.49
CA PRO A 17 -0.30 -26.98 15.45
C PRO A 17 1.08 -26.97 16.14
N PRO A 18 2.07 -26.25 15.59
CA PRO A 18 3.36 -26.11 16.24
C PRO A 18 3.16 -25.54 17.65
N ALA A 19 3.89 -26.09 18.63
CA ALA A 19 3.84 -25.60 20.00
C ALA A 19 4.13 -24.09 20.00
N LEU A 20 3.24 -23.31 20.63
CA LEU A 20 3.40 -21.88 20.82
C LEU A 20 4.73 -21.65 21.54
N ILE A 21 5.77 -21.26 20.79
CA ILE A 21 6.97 -20.67 21.35
C ILE A 21 6.46 -19.43 22.09
N GLY A 22 6.41 -19.54 23.42
CA GLY A 22 5.95 -18.47 24.28
C GLY A 22 6.70 -17.20 23.90
N PHE A 23 5.99 -16.27 23.27
CA PHE A 23 6.52 -14.97 22.92
C PHE A 23 6.78 -14.29 24.26
N ARG A 24 8.00 -14.41 24.78
CA ARG A 24 8.45 -13.50 25.83
C ARG A 24 8.25 -12.12 25.22
N LYS A 25 7.41 -11.31 25.86
CA LYS A 25 7.30 -9.88 25.59
C LYS A 25 8.70 -9.31 25.77
N SER A 26 9.51 -9.38 24.72
CA SER A 26 10.71 -8.59 24.60
C SER A 26 10.19 -7.17 24.64
N ALA A 27 10.47 -6.48 25.76
CA ALA A 27 10.30 -5.06 25.85
C ALA A 27 11.23 -4.46 24.79
N TYR A 28 10.74 -4.33 23.56
CA TYR A 28 11.44 -3.59 22.54
C TYR A 28 11.64 -2.20 23.14
N PRO A 29 12.89 -1.72 23.23
CA PRO A 29 13.08 -0.33 23.61
C PRO A 29 12.24 0.48 22.62
N LYS A 30 11.36 1.34 23.13
CA LYS A 30 10.73 2.38 22.31
C LYS A 30 11.89 3.16 21.70
N ALA A 31 12.30 2.77 20.51
CA ALA A 31 13.16 3.57 19.68
C ALA A 31 12.29 4.77 19.36
N VAL A 32 12.42 5.80 20.19
CA VAL A 32 12.06 7.15 19.83
C VAL A 32 13.01 7.43 18.67
N VAL A 33 12.56 7.08 17.46
CA VAL A 33 13.18 7.54 16.23
C VAL A 33 12.92 9.03 16.26
N ALA A 34 13.82 9.75 16.93
CA ALA A 34 13.90 11.19 16.90
C ALA A 34 14.28 11.53 15.46
N ASN A 35 13.28 11.51 14.60
CA ASN A 35 13.42 11.89 13.22
C ASN A 35 13.53 13.42 13.25
N LYS A 36 14.72 13.92 13.60
CA LYS A 36 15.16 15.30 13.34
C LYS A 36 15.29 15.49 11.84
N ARG A 37 14.21 15.26 11.10
CA ARG A 37 14.02 15.92 9.82
C ARG A 37 13.64 17.33 10.20
N PHE A 38 14.65 18.18 10.23
CA PHE A 38 14.50 19.62 10.26
C PHE A 38 13.51 19.98 9.15
N TYR A 39 12.26 20.24 9.50
CA TYR A 39 11.37 21.02 8.65
C TYR A 39 11.91 22.45 8.75
N ALA A 40 13.00 22.71 8.02
CA ALA A 40 13.41 24.08 7.79
C ALA A 40 12.19 24.78 7.20
N ALA A 41 11.74 25.85 7.87
CA ALA A 41 10.70 26.74 7.40
C ALA A 41 11.21 27.52 6.18
N ALA A 42 11.54 26.81 5.10
CA ALA A 42 11.62 27.41 3.81
C ALA A 42 10.17 27.74 3.43
N LYS A 43 9.81 29.01 3.52
CA LYS A 43 8.62 29.55 2.84
C LYS A 43 8.80 29.25 1.36
N SER A 44 8.35 28.08 0.91
CA SER A 44 8.37 27.72 -0.49
C SER A 44 7.24 28.49 -1.15
N SER A 45 7.62 29.52 -1.90
CA SER A 45 6.80 29.97 -3.01
C SER A 45 6.50 28.74 -3.84
N LEU A 46 5.26 28.29 -3.83
CA LEU A 46 4.84 27.12 -4.59
C LEU A 46 4.86 27.54 -6.06
N GLU A 47 5.97 27.25 -6.75
CA GLU A 47 6.03 27.32 -8.20
C GLU A 47 4.80 26.59 -8.76
N PRO A 48 4.09 27.18 -9.73
CA PRO A 48 2.90 26.56 -10.27
C PRO A 48 3.20 25.13 -10.74
N PRO A 49 2.42 24.13 -10.31
CA PRO A 49 2.72 22.75 -10.62
C PRO A 49 2.62 22.50 -12.12
N ASP A 50 3.63 21.84 -12.68
CA ASP A 50 3.58 21.32 -14.04
C ASP A 50 2.58 20.15 -14.11
N VAL A 51 1.40 20.43 -14.64
CA VAL A 51 0.30 19.46 -14.78
C VAL A 51 0.71 18.26 -15.63
N ARG A 52 1.56 18.45 -16.65
CA ARG A 52 2.02 17.36 -17.51
C ARG A 52 2.85 16.39 -16.70
N ARG A 53 3.83 16.90 -15.95
CA ARG A 53 4.67 16.07 -15.07
C ARG A 53 3.86 15.38 -13.98
N LEU A 54 2.85 16.05 -13.42
CA LEU A 54 1.95 15.45 -12.44
C LEU A 54 1.16 14.28 -13.03
N ALA A 55 0.59 14.46 -14.23
CA ALA A 55 -0.11 13.40 -14.96
C ALA A 55 0.78 12.18 -15.23
N GLU A 56 2.03 12.40 -15.66
CA GLU A 56 2.99 11.33 -15.89
C GLU A 56 3.32 10.53 -14.61
N THR A 57 3.42 11.25 -13.48
CA THR A 57 3.66 10.65 -12.15
C THR A 57 2.46 9.82 -11.69
N ALA A 58 1.24 10.31 -11.92
CA ALA A 58 0.01 9.62 -11.58
C ALA A 58 -0.41 8.55 -12.60
N ARG A 59 0.34 8.37 -13.70
CA ARG A 59 -0.01 7.47 -14.82
C ARG A 59 -1.36 7.82 -15.46
N ILE A 60 -1.69 9.10 -15.55
CA ILE A 60 -2.90 9.63 -16.19
C ILE A 60 -2.53 10.22 -17.55
N SER A 61 -3.17 9.74 -18.62
CA SER A 61 -3.01 10.30 -19.96
C SER A 61 -3.92 11.52 -20.13
N LEU A 62 -3.34 12.68 -20.44
CA LEU A 62 -4.06 13.93 -20.71
C LEU A 62 -3.75 14.46 -22.11
N THR A 63 -4.75 15.07 -22.76
CA THR A 63 -4.54 15.83 -23.99
C THR A 63 -4.01 17.24 -23.68
N PRO A 64 -3.37 17.94 -24.65
CA PRO A 64 -2.91 19.32 -24.44
C PRO A 64 -4.04 20.27 -24.00
N GLN A 65 -5.24 20.09 -24.55
CA GLN A 65 -6.42 20.90 -24.19
C GLN A 65 -6.85 20.66 -22.74
N GLN A 66 -6.84 19.41 -22.28
CA GLN A 66 -7.15 19.07 -20.89
C GLN A 66 -6.10 19.64 -19.92
N ILE A 67 -4.84 19.68 -20.33
CA ILE A 67 -3.77 20.30 -19.53
C ILE A 67 -4.06 21.79 -19.31
N GLU A 68 -4.42 22.52 -20.37
CA GLU A 68 -4.78 23.94 -20.29
C GLU A 68 -6.01 24.18 -19.42
N GLU A 69 -7.00 23.28 -19.49
CA GLU A 69 -8.22 23.38 -18.68
C GLU A 69 -7.97 23.08 -17.18
N PHE A 70 -7.14 22.09 -16.87
CA PHE A 70 -6.90 21.64 -15.49
C PHE A 70 -5.85 22.48 -14.75
N ALA A 71 -4.90 23.10 -15.45
CA ALA A 71 -3.86 23.94 -14.85
C ALA A 71 -4.40 25.02 -13.90
N PRO A 72 -5.38 25.87 -14.27
CA PRO A 72 -5.91 26.88 -13.36
C PRO A 72 -6.67 26.27 -12.18
N LYS A 73 -7.37 25.15 -12.37
CA LYS A 73 -8.14 24.47 -11.31
C LYS A 73 -7.21 23.89 -10.24
N ILE A 74 -6.14 23.22 -10.66
CA ILE A 74 -5.13 22.68 -9.74
C ILE A 74 -4.43 23.81 -8.99
N ARG A 75 -4.10 24.90 -9.69
CA ARG A 75 -3.50 26.09 -9.05
C ARG A 75 -4.38 26.65 -7.95
N GLN A 76 -5.68 26.81 -8.20
CA GLN A 76 -6.63 27.30 -7.19
C GLN A 76 -6.66 26.43 -5.92
N VAL A 77 -6.61 25.10 -6.07
CA VAL A 77 -6.57 24.17 -4.93
C VAL A 77 -5.27 24.33 -4.14
N VAL A 78 -4.12 24.41 -4.84
CA VAL A 78 -2.81 24.59 -4.21
C VAL A 78 -2.73 25.93 -3.48
N ASP A 79 -3.23 27.01 -4.08
CA ASP A 79 -3.27 28.34 -3.48
C ASP A 79 -4.14 28.35 -2.20
N TRP A 80 -5.26 27.62 -2.21
CA TRP A 80 -6.11 27.45 -1.03
C TRP A 80 -5.38 26.73 0.11
N PHE A 81 -4.67 25.63 -0.18
CA PHE A 81 -3.82 24.95 0.82
C PHE A 81 -2.63 25.81 1.27
N GLY A 82 -2.16 26.74 0.43
CA GLY A 82 -1.09 27.69 0.77
C GLY A 82 -1.41 28.53 2.01
N GLN A 83 -2.69 28.72 2.35
CA GLN A 83 -3.11 29.41 3.58
C GLN A 83 -2.58 28.74 4.85
N LEU A 84 -2.37 27.42 4.83
CA LEU A 84 -1.83 26.67 5.97
C LEU A 84 -0.37 27.04 6.30
N GLN A 85 0.37 27.63 5.36
CA GLN A 85 1.75 28.08 5.60
C GLN A 85 1.84 29.26 6.58
N ALA A 86 0.72 29.95 6.85
CA ALA A 86 0.66 31.05 7.81
C ALA A 86 0.60 30.57 9.28
N VAL A 87 0.35 29.28 9.50
CA VAL A 87 0.21 28.69 10.83
C VAL A 87 1.58 28.30 11.38
N ASP A 88 1.89 28.68 12.62
CA ASP A 88 3.10 28.24 13.32
C ASP A 88 2.93 26.81 13.85
N LEU A 89 3.84 25.93 13.44
CA LEU A 89 3.85 24.50 13.77
C LEU A 89 5.18 24.06 14.41
N GLN A 90 6.07 24.99 14.80
CA GLN A 90 7.43 24.66 15.28
C GLN A 90 7.42 23.76 16.54
N SER A 91 6.37 23.83 17.36
CA SER A 91 6.25 23.05 18.61
C SER A 91 5.28 21.88 18.52
N VAL A 92 4.73 21.58 17.34
CA VAL A 92 3.69 20.55 17.17
C VAL A 92 4.28 19.34 16.43
N GLU A 93 4.22 18.17 17.07
CA GLU A 93 4.62 16.91 16.44
C GLU A 93 3.61 16.48 15.35
N PRO A 94 4.07 15.97 14.20
CA PRO A 94 3.18 15.49 13.14
C PRO A 94 2.27 14.34 13.60
N ALA A 95 0.96 14.45 13.31
CA ALA A 95 0.01 13.37 13.54
C ALA A 95 0.08 12.33 12.40
N ILE A 96 0.53 11.11 12.70
CA ILE A 96 0.68 10.02 11.71
C ILE A 96 -0.63 9.22 11.57
N ARG A 97 -1.36 9.07 12.68
CA ARG A 97 -2.63 8.34 12.76
C ARG A 97 -3.57 9.09 13.69
N ALA A 98 -4.88 8.92 13.48
CA ALA A 98 -5.90 9.46 14.38
C ALA A 98 -6.02 8.65 15.68
N ASP A 99 -5.72 7.35 15.62
CA ASP A 99 -5.73 6.41 16.73
C ASP A 99 -4.34 6.23 17.36
N THR A 100 -4.32 5.86 18.63
CA THR A 100 -3.09 5.71 19.44
C THR A 100 -2.68 4.24 19.62
N GLU A 101 -3.38 3.30 18.98
CA GLU A 101 -3.06 1.88 19.12
C GLU A 101 -1.76 1.55 18.38
N SER A 102 -0.74 1.27 19.17
CA SER A 102 0.48 0.59 18.75
C SER A 102 0.32 -0.91 19.01
N ASP A 103 0.81 -1.73 18.08
CA ASP A 103 0.89 -3.21 18.16
C ASP A 103 -0.30 -4.01 17.59
N ASN A 104 -0.80 -3.63 16.42
CA ASN A 104 -1.59 -4.55 15.60
C ASN A 104 -0.67 -5.46 14.77
N LEU A 105 -0.17 -6.52 15.42
CA LEU A 105 0.64 -7.56 14.78
C LEU A 105 -0.25 -8.74 14.39
N ARG A 106 -0.08 -9.22 13.15
CA ARG A 106 -0.68 -10.47 12.67
C ARG A 106 0.11 -11.65 13.23
N ASP A 107 -0.58 -12.69 13.69
CA ASP A 107 0.07 -13.95 14.10
C ASP A 107 0.82 -14.60 12.93
N ASP A 108 1.97 -15.20 13.20
CA ASP A 108 2.77 -15.92 12.20
C ASP A 108 2.26 -17.35 12.01
N VAL A 109 1.02 -17.46 11.55
CA VAL A 109 0.37 -18.73 11.21
C VAL A 109 0.14 -18.77 9.70
N PRO A 110 0.55 -19.83 9.00
CA PRO A 110 0.29 -19.98 7.58
C PRO A 110 -1.20 -20.25 7.33
N GLU A 111 -1.80 -19.46 6.45
CA GLU A 111 -3.17 -19.65 6.00
C GLU A 111 -3.17 -20.10 4.54
N VAL A 112 -3.96 -21.14 4.24
CA VAL A 112 -4.16 -21.60 2.86
C VAL A 112 -5.22 -20.72 2.22
N PHE A 113 -4.92 -20.15 1.05
CA PHE A 113 -5.89 -19.40 0.29
C PHE A 113 -6.59 -20.31 -0.72
N ASP A 114 -7.87 -20.57 -0.52
CA ASP A 114 -8.60 -21.60 -1.27
C ASP A 114 -9.08 -21.14 -2.66
N ASN A 115 -9.18 -19.83 -2.90
CA ASN A 115 -9.90 -19.30 -4.08
C ASN A 115 -8.99 -18.67 -5.14
N ARG A 116 -7.96 -19.40 -5.56
CA ARG A 116 -7.03 -18.96 -6.61
C ARG A 116 -7.74 -18.66 -7.94
N ASP A 117 -8.75 -19.46 -8.28
CA ASP A 117 -9.48 -19.34 -9.55
C ASP A 117 -10.23 -18.01 -9.66
N ALA A 118 -10.79 -17.48 -8.57
CA ALA A 118 -11.42 -16.16 -8.57
C ALA A 118 -10.43 -15.01 -8.83
N ILE A 119 -9.18 -15.14 -8.35
CA ILE A 119 -8.14 -14.14 -8.63
C ILE A 119 -7.83 -14.12 -10.12
N VAL A 120 -7.62 -15.30 -10.72
CA VAL A 120 -7.30 -15.42 -12.15
C VAL A 120 -8.47 -14.91 -13.02
N ALA A 121 -9.71 -15.24 -12.64
CA ALA A 121 -10.90 -14.76 -13.33
C ALA A 121 -11.09 -13.24 -13.27
N ALA A 122 -10.56 -12.56 -12.25
CA ALA A 122 -10.61 -11.10 -12.13
C ALA A 122 -9.59 -10.37 -13.03
N VAL A 123 -8.63 -11.10 -13.60
CA VAL A 123 -7.56 -10.51 -14.42
C VAL A 123 -7.98 -10.49 -15.90
N PRO A 124 -7.88 -9.33 -16.59
CA PRO A 124 -8.30 -9.22 -17.99
C PRO A 124 -7.54 -10.11 -18.98
N THR A 125 -6.28 -10.44 -18.72
CA THR A 125 -5.48 -11.28 -19.60
C THR A 125 -4.47 -12.09 -18.80
N TYR A 126 -4.57 -13.41 -18.90
CA TYR A 126 -3.68 -14.36 -18.26
C TYR A 126 -3.34 -15.51 -19.22
N GLU A 127 -2.24 -16.19 -18.96
CA GLU A 127 -1.80 -17.38 -19.69
C GLU A 127 -1.37 -18.43 -18.67
N ASP A 128 -2.04 -19.58 -18.68
CA ASP A 128 -1.97 -20.62 -17.65
C ASP A 128 -2.14 -20.07 -16.22
N SER A 129 -1.01 -19.88 -15.54
CA SER A 129 -0.90 -19.44 -14.15
C SER A 129 -0.29 -18.05 -13.99
N TYR A 130 -0.05 -17.34 -15.09
CA TYR A 130 0.66 -16.07 -15.14
C TYR A 130 -0.22 -14.94 -15.68
N ILE A 131 -0.04 -13.74 -15.12
CA ILE A 131 -0.69 -12.52 -15.61
C ILE A 131 0.12 -11.99 -16.78
N LYS A 132 -0.54 -11.76 -17.92
CA LYS A 132 0.12 -11.25 -19.13
C LYS A 132 0.18 -9.73 -19.09
N VAL A 133 1.39 -9.19 -19.11
CA VAL A 133 1.64 -7.74 -19.15
C VAL A 133 2.45 -7.36 -20.41
N PRO A 134 2.30 -6.13 -20.93
CA PRO A 134 3.18 -5.63 -21.98
C PRO A 134 4.64 -5.73 -21.55
N LYS A 135 5.52 -6.11 -22.48
CA LYS A 135 6.96 -6.19 -22.23
C LYS A 135 7.47 -4.82 -21.78
N VAL A 136 8.16 -4.78 -20.64
CA VAL A 136 8.85 -3.58 -20.19
C VAL A 136 10.02 -3.32 -21.14
N LEU A 137 9.90 -2.29 -21.96
CA LEU A 137 10.98 -1.74 -22.75
C LEU A 137 11.54 -0.55 -21.98
N ASN A 138 12.85 -0.52 -21.75
CA ASN A 138 13.49 0.66 -21.19
C ASN A 138 13.32 1.80 -22.20
N LYS A 139 12.74 2.92 -21.75
CA LYS A 139 12.79 4.18 -22.49
C LYS A 139 14.19 4.75 -22.25
N GLU A 140 14.99 4.87 -23.31
CA GLU A 140 16.15 5.77 -23.30
C GLU A 140 15.68 7.23 -23.21
#